data_AF-A0A7N2KZ05-F1
#
_entry.id   AF-A0A7N2KZ05-F1
#
_cell.length_a   1.000
_cell.length_b   1.000
_cell.length_c   1.000
_cell.angle_alpha   90.00
_cell.angle_beta   90.00
_cell.angle_gamma   90.00
#
_symmetry.space_group_name_H-M   'P 1'
#
loop_
_entity.id
_entity.type
_entity.pdbx_description
1 polymer ?
#
loop_
_entity_poly.entity_id
_entity_poly.type
_entity_poly.pdbx_seq_one_letter_code
_entity_poly.pdbx_strand_id
1 'polypeptide(L)'
;MCTKLPTFKLCVLLGLSCGANIADYVARKAVEAGKLLYPVKVVAQVLMYPFFFGSVPTHSELKLANSYFYDKFMCIFAWKLFLPEEEFSLDHQTANPLISDHGPPLKLMPPTLTVVAEHDWMRDRAIAYSEELRKVNVDAPVLDYKDTVHEFATLDTLLKTPQAQASAEDIAIWVIQEIHLTSSEASLAYMPPIPEALEGKSSYGDLLGYGSGPIRSSVPCANQLLDHLWHIAGIAIYSALPLARIEII
;
A
#
# COMPACT_ATOMS: atom_id res chain seq x y z
N MET A 1 9.38 -9.26 36.24
CA MET A 1 9.71 -8.11 35.36
C MET A 1 8.80 -8.18 34.15
N CYS A 2 7.87 -7.23 34.00
CA CYS A 2 7.03 -7.14 32.82
C CYS A 2 7.91 -6.59 31.69
N THR A 3 8.40 -7.45 30.80
CA THR A 3 9.15 -7.02 29.61
C THR A 3 8.20 -6.20 28.76
N LYS A 4 8.46 -4.89 28.62
CA LYS A 4 7.72 -4.04 27.67
C LYS A 4 7.80 -4.71 26.30
N LEU A 5 6.63 -5.05 25.73
CA LEU A 5 6.52 -5.57 24.38
C LEU A 5 7.25 -4.62 23.41
N PRO A 6 8.04 -5.12 22.45
CA PRO A 6 8.59 -4.26 21.41
C PRO A 6 7.42 -3.63 20.65
N THR A 7 7.24 -2.32 20.82
CA THR A 7 6.16 -1.59 20.16
C THR A 7 6.63 -1.23 18.76
N PHE A 8 6.19 -2.00 17.76
CA PHE A 8 6.44 -1.64 16.36
C PHE A 8 5.68 -0.38 16.00
N LYS A 9 6.30 0.49 15.20
CA LYS A 9 5.60 1.55 14.47
C LYS A 9 5.16 0.96 13.13
N LEU A 10 3.86 0.73 13.00
CA LEU A 10 3.28 0.25 11.75
C LEU A 10 3.30 1.39 10.73
N CYS A 11 3.76 1.08 9.53
CA CYS A 11 3.90 2.01 8.42
C CYS A 11 3.17 1.43 7.20
N VAL A 12 2.34 2.25 6.58
CA VAL A 12 1.72 1.95 5.28
C VAL A 12 2.35 2.88 4.25
N LEU A 13 2.83 2.32 3.15
CA LEU A 13 3.36 3.09 2.03
C LEU A 13 2.22 3.38 1.06
N LEU A 14 1.92 4.64 0.81
CA LEU A 14 0.96 5.03 -0.22
C LEU A 14 1.66 5.88 -1.26
N GLY A 15 1.46 5.52 -2.53
CA GLY A 15 1.95 6.28 -3.66
C GLY A 15 0.95 6.31 -4.81
N LEU A 16 1.10 7.33 -5.64
CA LEU A 16 0.27 7.64 -6.82
C LEU A 16 1.17 7.78 -8.05
N SER A 17 0.80 7.18 -9.18
CA SER A 17 1.56 7.25 -10.44
C SER A 17 3.05 6.90 -10.25
N CYS A 18 3.98 7.80 -10.55
CA CYS A 18 5.41 7.63 -10.26
C CYS A 18 5.72 7.47 -8.76
N GLY A 19 4.93 8.09 -7.87
CA GLY A 19 5.02 7.89 -6.44
C GLY A 19 4.65 6.47 -6.01
N ALA A 20 3.73 5.80 -6.73
CA ALA A 20 3.42 4.39 -6.47
C ALA A 20 4.57 3.47 -6.90
N ASN A 21 5.26 3.81 -7.99
CA ASN A 21 6.49 3.13 -8.38
C ASN A 21 7.56 3.22 -7.28
N ILE A 22 7.75 4.43 -6.74
CA ILE A 22 8.68 4.67 -5.63
C ILE A 22 8.23 3.91 -4.37
N ALA A 23 6.92 3.90 -4.06
CA ALA A 23 6.39 3.16 -2.93
C ALA A 23 6.70 1.65 -3.02
N ASP A 24 6.52 1.04 -4.20
CA ASP A 24 6.88 -0.37 -4.43
C ASP A 24 8.39 -0.60 -4.28
N TYR A 25 9.21 0.30 -4.82
CA TYR A 25 10.66 0.22 -4.67
C TYR A 25 11.09 0.31 -3.19
N VAL A 26 10.50 1.24 -2.44
CA VAL A 26 10.74 1.39 -0.99
C VAL A 26 10.27 0.16 -0.23
N ALA A 27 9.13 -0.44 -0.61
CA ALA A 27 8.65 -1.69 -0.02
C ALA A 27 9.66 -2.83 -0.23
N ARG A 28 10.21 -2.98 -1.45
CA ARG A 28 11.26 -3.97 -1.75
C ARG A 28 12.50 -3.74 -0.90
N LYS A 29 12.97 -2.48 -0.80
CA LYS A 29 14.13 -2.14 0.05
C LYS A 29 13.85 -2.38 1.53
N ALA A 30 12.62 -2.18 1.98
CA ALA A 30 12.23 -2.49 3.35
C ALA A 30 12.27 -3.99 3.65
N VAL A 31 11.82 -4.83 2.70
CA VAL A 31 11.92 -6.29 2.79
C VAL A 31 13.38 -6.74 2.85
N GLU A 32 14.23 -6.19 1.98
CA GLU A 32 15.69 -6.47 1.97
C GLU A 32 16.38 -6.06 3.27
N ALA A 33 16.04 -4.87 3.81
CA ALA A 33 16.60 -4.36 5.05
C ALA A 33 16.14 -5.17 6.29
N GLY A 34 14.94 -5.75 6.24
CA GLY A 34 14.39 -6.59 7.30
C GLY A 34 14.41 -5.92 8.68
N LYS A 35 15.10 -6.53 9.65
CA LYS A 35 15.14 -6.02 11.04
C LYS A 35 15.91 -4.71 11.20
N LEU A 36 16.66 -4.26 10.19
CA LEU A 36 17.40 -2.99 10.23
C LEU A 36 16.46 -1.77 10.32
N LEU A 37 15.19 -1.92 9.92
CA LEU A 37 14.19 -0.86 10.02
C LEU A 37 13.56 -0.71 11.40
N TYR A 38 13.90 -1.56 12.38
CA TYR A 38 13.33 -1.46 13.72
C TYR A 38 13.49 -0.04 14.31
N PRO A 39 12.42 0.56 14.89
CA PRO A 39 11.14 -0.05 15.24
C PRO A 39 10.05 0.02 14.16
N VAL A 40 10.34 0.46 12.95
CA VAL A 40 9.38 0.59 11.85
C VAL A 40 9.15 -0.77 11.18
N LYS A 41 7.88 -1.10 10.94
CA LYS A 41 7.46 -2.25 10.14
C LYS A 41 6.55 -1.74 9.02
N VAL A 42 6.95 -1.96 7.76
CA VAL A 42 6.04 -1.77 6.62
C VAL A 42 5.03 -2.90 6.65
N VAL A 43 3.74 -2.56 6.82
CA VAL A 43 2.67 -3.55 7.00
C VAL A 43 1.78 -3.69 5.78
N ALA A 44 1.73 -2.68 4.92
CA ALA A 44 0.94 -2.66 3.71
C ALA A 44 1.48 -1.62 2.73
N GLN A 45 1.13 -1.75 1.47
CA GLN A 45 1.33 -0.71 0.46
C GLN A 45 0.06 -0.48 -0.37
N VAL A 46 -0.18 0.77 -0.75
CA VAL A 46 -1.27 1.22 -1.62
C VAL A 46 -0.65 1.85 -2.86
N LEU A 47 -0.91 1.22 -4.01
CA LEU A 47 -0.36 1.60 -5.30
C LEU A 47 -1.48 2.14 -6.19
N MET A 48 -1.61 3.47 -6.27
CA MET A 48 -2.63 4.11 -7.11
C MET A 48 -2.07 4.34 -8.52
N TYR A 49 -2.73 3.74 -9.51
CA TYR A 49 -2.41 3.78 -10.96
C TYR A 49 -0.90 3.82 -11.20
N PRO A 50 -0.17 2.78 -10.74
CA PRO A 50 1.29 2.86 -10.62
C PRO A 50 1.97 3.00 -11.97
N PHE A 51 2.98 3.88 -12.02
CA PHE A 51 3.80 4.07 -13.21
C PHE A 51 4.83 2.94 -13.37
N PHE A 52 4.31 1.75 -13.68
CA PHE A 52 5.10 0.64 -14.13
C PHE A 52 5.24 0.68 -15.65
N PHE A 53 6.34 0.14 -16.14
CA PHE A 53 6.67 0.09 -17.55
C PHE A 53 7.27 -1.26 -17.92
N GLY A 54 7.47 -1.51 -19.21
CA GLY A 54 8.16 -2.70 -19.71
C GLY A 54 8.43 -2.59 -21.20
N SER A 55 9.35 -3.41 -21.71
CA SER A 55 9.67 -3.43 -23.14
C SER A 55 8.53 -4.05 -23.98
N VAL A 56 7.87 -5.08 -23.43
CA VAL A 56 6.73 -5.75 -24.06
C VAL A 56 5.44 -5.01 -23.69
N PRO A 57 4.72 -4.45 -24.68
CA PRO A 57 3.54 -3.65 -24.41
C PRO A 57 2.34 -4.52 -24.00
N THR A 58 1.54 -4.04 -23.05
CA THR A 58 0.25 -4.64 -22.65
C THR A 58 -0.88 -4.22 -23.58
N HIS A 59 -2.08 -4.79 -23.39
CA HIS A 59 -3.25 -4.42 -24.20
C HIS A 59 -3.68 -2.96 -23.96
N SER A 60 -3.74 -2.51 -22.70
CA SER A 60 -4.02 -1.11 -22.36
C SER A 60 -3.00 -0.15 -22.98
N GLU A 61 -1.71 -0.51 -22.93
CA GLU A 61 -0.63 0.32 -23.47
C GLU A 61 -0.72 0.49 -24.99
N LEU A 62 -1.21 -0.54 -25.71
CA LEU A 62 -1.46 -0.47 -27.15
C LEU A 62 -2.74 0.29 -27.48
N LYS A 63 -3.83 -0.01 -26.77
CA LYS A 63 -5.17 0.55 -27.02
C LYS A 63 -5.22 2.05 -26.71
N LEU A 64 -4.52 2.50 -25.67
CA LEU A 64 -4.57 3.86 -25.15
C LEU A 64 -3.31 4.67 -25.46
N ALA A 65 -2.46 4.20 -26.39
CA ALA A 65 -1.17 4.81 -26.72
C ALA A 65 -1.24 6.31 -27.14
N ASN A 66 -2.40 6.76 -27.63
CA ASN A 66 -2.65 8.14 -28.08
C ASN A 66 -3.74 8.84 -27.24
N SER A 67 -3.93 8.42 -25.98
CA SER A 67 -5.01 8.91 -25.12
C SER A 67 -4.61 10.11 -24.24
N TYR A 68 -5.46 10.45 -23.27
CA TYR A 68 -5.67 11.80 -22.73
C TYR A 68 -4.51 12.45 -21.96
N PHE A 69 -3.60 11.69 -21.34
CA PHE A 69 -2.60 12.26 -20.42
C PHE A 69 -1.15 11.86 -20.70
N TYR A 70 -0.89 10.56 -20.91
CA TYR A 70 0.46 10.04 -21.07
C TYR A 70 0.55 9.24 -22.37
N ASP A 71 1.51 9.61 -23.21
CA ASP A 71 1.88 8.83 -24.38
C ASP A 71 3.17 8.04 -24.12
N LYS A 72 3.44 7.08 -25.02
CA LYS A 72 4.62 6.24 -24.93
C LYS A 72 5.93 7.04 -24.94
N PHE A 73 5.99 8.14 -25.70
CA PHE A 73 7.19 8.93 -25.83
C PHE A 73 7.54 9.63 -24.50
N MET A 74 6.56 10.27 -23.87
CA MET A 74 6.72 10.93 -22.58
C MET A 74 7.16 9.93 -21.51
N CYS A 75 6.58 8.74 -21.47
CA CYS A 75 6.94 7.72 -20.49
C CYS A 75 8.37 7.20 -20.69
N ILE A 76 8.77 6.90 -21.94
CA ILE A 76 10.15 6.50 -22.25
C ILE A 76 11.12 7.62 -21.89
N PHE A 77 10.77 8.87 -22.19
CA PHE A 77 11.59 10.03 -21.88
C PHE A 77 11.76 10.21 -20.37
N ALA A 78 10.69 10.04 -19.58
CA ALA A 78 10.76 10.07 -18.12
C ALA A 78 11.73 9.01 -17.57
N TRP A 79 11.67 7.77 -18.06
CA TRP A 79 12.59 6.72 -17.63
C TRP A 79 14.04 6.97 -18.07
N LYS A 80 14.26 7.58 -19.24
CA LYS A 80 15.59 8.01 -19.68
C LYS A 80 16.20 9.11 -18.82
N LEU A 81 15.38 9.98 -18.24
CA LEU A 81 15.84 10.99 -17.30
C LEU A 81 16.12 10.42 -15.92
N PHE A 82 15.43 9.34 -15.55
CA PHE A 82 15.54 8.73 -14.22
C PHE A 82 16.75 7.78 -14.10
N LEU A 83 17.10 7.07 -15.18
CA LEU A 83 18.19 6.08 -15.17
C LEU A 83 19.44 6.64 -15.87
N PRO A 84 20.65 6.29 -15.39
CA PRO A 84 21.88 6.49 -16.15
C PRO A 84 21.77 5.86 -17.55
N GLU A 85 22.39 6.48 -18.56
CA GLU A 85 22.28 6.04 -19.96
C GLU A 85 22.75 4.58 -20.13
N GLU A 86 23.74 4.17 -19.36
CA GLU A 86 24.34 2.83 -19.38
C GLU A 86 23.44 1.77 -18.73
N GLU A 87 22.55 2.18 -17.84
CA GLU A 87 21.61 1.31 -17.10
C GLU A 87 20.19 1.39 -17.66
N PHE A 88 19.95 2.27 -18.63
CA PHE A 88 18.63 2.49 -19.20
C PHE A 88 18.09 1.22 -19.85
N SER A 89 17.06 0.66 -19.22
CA SER A 89 16.25 -0.41 -19.77
C SER A 89 14.80 -0.16 -19.37
N LEU A 90 13.88 -0.38 -20.30
CA LEU A 90 12.45 -0.37 -20.00
C LEU A 90 12.04 -1.53 -19.07
N ASP A 91 12.86 -2.57 -19.03
CA ASP A 91 12.75 -3.70 -18.11
C ASP A 91 13.70 -3.58 -16.92
N HIS A 92 14.25 -2.39 -16.67
CA HIS A 92 14.98 -2.13 -15.44
C HIS A 92 14.06 -2.40 -14.24
N GLN A 93 14.59 -2.98 -13.16
CA GLN A 93 13.82 -3.43 -11.99
C GLN A 93 12.94 -2.33 -11.37
N THR A 94 13.38 -1.07 -11.46
CA THR A 94 12.62 0.07 -10.96
C THR A 94 11.45 0.43 -11.87
N ALA A 95 11.55 0.17 -13.18
CA ALA A 95 10.49 0.46 -14.14
C ALA A 95 9.51 -0.70 -14.26
N ASN A 96 10.04 -1.93 -14.36
CA ASN A 96 9.26 -3.13 -14.57
C ASN A 96 9.34 -4.06 -13.34
N PRO A 97 8.36 -4.00 -12.42
CA PRO A 97 8.38 -4.82 -11.20
C PRO A 97 8.10 -6.30 -11.45
N LEU A 98 7.76 -6.69 -12.70
CA LEU A 98 7.45 -8.06 -13.11
C LEU A 98 8.70 -8.87 -13.48
N ILE A 99 9.86 -8.21 -13.63
CA ILE A 99 11.12 -8.91 -13.87
C ILE A 99 11.65 -9.44 -12.54
N SER A 100 11.72 -10.77 -12.44
CA SER A 100 11.99 -11.49 -11.17
C SER A 100 13.46 -11.48 -10.73
N ASP A 101 14.36 -11.05 -11.59
CA ASP A 101 15.79 -11.38 -11.43
C ASP A 101 16.49 -10.47 -10.41
N HIS A 102 15.85 -9.35 -10.06
CA HIS A 102 16.42 -8.30 -9.22
C HIS A 102 15.38 -7.79 -8.21
N GLY A 103 15.45 -8.29 -6.99
CA GLY A 103 14.60 -7.88 -5.87
C GLY A 103 14.33 -9.01 -4.86
N PRO A 104 13.68 -8.70 -3.74
CA PRO A 104 13.25 -9.74 -2.81
C PRO A 104 12.18 -10.64 -3.47
N PRO A 105 12.08 -11.91 -3.06
CA PRO A 105 10.99 -12.78 -3.51
C PRO A 105 9.62 -12.13 -3.28
N LEU A 106 8.75 -12.13 -4.29
CA LEU A 106 7.42 -11.51 -4.22
C LEU A 106 6.58 -11.97 -3.02
N LYS A 107 6.75 -13.21 -2.56
CA LYS A 107 6.08 -13.76 -1.36
C LYS A 107 6.41 -13.04 -0.05
N LEU A 108 7.46 -12.21 -0.05
CA LEU A 108 7.87 -11.41 1.10
C LEU A 108 7.36 -9.96 1.02
N MET A 109 6.74 -9.56 -0.09
CA MET A 109 6.16 -8.24 -0.23
C MET A 109 4.99 -8.07 0.75
N PRO A 110 4.76 -6.85 1.27
CA PRO A 110 3.61 -6.59 2.12
C PRO A 110 2.30 -6.74 1.33
N PRO A 111 1.16 -6.94 2.04
CA PRO A 111 -0.17 -6.77 1.47
C PRO A 111 -0.26 -5.51 0.60
N THR A 112 -0.85 -5.62 -0.59
CA THR A 112 -0.74 -4.61 -1.65
C THR A 112 -2.10 -4.29 -2.26
N LEU A 113 -2.68 -3.14 -1.91
CA LEU A 113 -3.87 -2.63 -2.60
C LEU A 113 -3.45 -1.92 -3.89
N THR A 114 -3.94 -2.40 -5.02
CA THR A 114 -3.72 -1.74 -6.32
C THR A 114 -4.99 -1.04 -6.76
N VAL A 115 -4.91 0.25 -7.07
CA VAL A 115 -6.02 1.02 -7.64
C VAL A 115 -5.73 1.29 -9.10
N VAL A 116 -6.66 1.00 -10.00
CA VAL A 116 -6.53 1.26 -11.44
C VAL A 116 -7.73 2.02 -11.97
N ALA A 117 -7.50 2.76 -13.04
CA ALA A 117 -8.53 3.45 -13.79
C ALA A 117 -8.77 2.73 -15.14
N GLU A 118 -10.03 2.66 -15.56
CA GLU A 118 -10.41 1.96 -16.80
C GLU A 118 -9.74 2.54 -18.05
N HIS A 119 -9.64 3.87 -18.13
CA HIS A 119 -9.02 4.59 -19.24
C HIS A 119 -7.59 5.03 -18.90
N ASP A 120 -6.81 4.12 -18.31
CA ASP A 120 -5.41 4.33 -18.01
C ASP A 120 -4.51 3.44 -18.87
N TRP A 121 -3.53 4.07 -19.49
CA TRP A 121 -2.46 3.43 -20.25
C TRP A 121 -1.71 2.38 -19.40
N MET A 122 -1.47 2.67 -18.11
CA MET A 122 -0.71 1.84 -17.16
C MET A 122 -1.52 0.70 -16.52
N ARG A 123 -2.83 0.64 -16.80
CA ARG A 123 -3.80 -0.26 -16.15
C ARG A 123 -3.38 -1.73 -16.13
N ASP A 124 -3.16 -2.33 -17.29
CA ASP A 124 -3.01 -3.78 -17.38
C ASP A 124 -1.71 -4.27 -16.72
N ARG A 125 -0.68 -3.42 -16.69
CA ARG A 125 0.59 -3.74 -16.03
C ARG A 125 0.45 -3.71 -14.51
N ALA A 126 -0.30 -2.75 -13.96
CA ALA A 126 -0.64 -2.71 -12.54
C ALA A 126 -1.44 -3.96 -12.12
N ILE A 127 -2.41 -4.38 -12.95
CA ILE A 127 -3.18 -5.61 -12.74
C ILE A 127 -2.26 -6.84 -12.75
N ALA A 128 -1.38 -6.96 -13.75
CA ALA A 128 -0.45 -8.07 -13.85
C ALA A 128 0.46 -8.17 -12.62
N TYR A 129 0.92 -7.04 -12.08
CA TYR A 129 1.73 -7.03 -10.85
C TYR A 129 0.97 -7.60 -9.65
N SER A 130 -0.26 -7.14 -9.43
CA SER A 130 -1.13 -7.69 -8.39
C SER A 130 -1.40 -9.19 -8.59
N GLU A 131 -1.56 -9.65 -9.83
CA GLU A 131 -1.71 -11.08 -10.13
C GLU A 131 -0.48 -11.90 -9.75
N GLU A 132 0.73 -11.42 -10.05
CA GLU A 132 1.97 -12.10 -9.65
C GLU A 132 2.13 -12.19 -8.13
N LEU A 133 1.74 -11.14 -7.39
CA LEU A 133 1.69 -11.15 -5.92
C LEU A 133 0.70 -12.21 -5.41
N ARG A 134 -0.51 -12.29 -5.98
CA ARG A 134 -1.52 -13.28 -5.59
C ARG A 134 -1.08 -14.71 -5.89
N LYS A 135 -0.36 -14.96 -7.00
CA LYS A 135 0.17 -16.30 -7.34
C LYS A 135 1.08 -16.86 -6.27
N VAL A 136 1.75 -15.99 -5.51
CA VAL A 136 2.63 -16.37 -4.40
C VAL A 136 1.98 -16.17 -3.02
N ASN A 137 0.65 -16.06 -2.97
CA ASN A 137 -0.18 -15.91 -1.76
C ASN A 137 0.01 -14.62 -0.96
N VAL A 138 0.44 -13.52 -1.59
CA VAL A 138 0.33 -12.18 -0.99
C VAL A 138 -1.10 -11.67 -1.18
N ASP A 139 -1.70 -11.09 -0.13
CA ASP A 139 -2.98 -10.40 -0.26
C ASP A 139 -2.81 -9.14 -1.11
N ALA A 140 -3.34 -9.18 -2.34
CA ALA A 140 -3.19 -8.10 -3.30
C ALA A 140 -4.49 -7.86 -4.08
N PRO A 141 -5.49 -7.18 -3.48
CA PRO A 141 -6.71 -6.80 -4.19
C PRO A 141 -6.46 -5.71 -5.23
N VAL A 142 -7.30 -5.71 -6.28
CA VAL A 142 -7.34 -4.65 -7.30
C VAL A 142 -8.70 -3.96 -7.26
N LEU A 143 -8.69 -2.63 -7.12
CA LEU A 143 -9.86 -1.79 -7.31
C LEU A 143 -9.82 -1.19 -8.72
N ASP A 144 -10.73 -1.64 -9.58
CA ASP A 144 -10.85 -1.22 -10.98
C ASP A 144 -12.02 -0.25 -11.13
N TYR A 145 -11.72 1.05 -11.13
CA TYR A 145 -12.74 2.09 -11.25
C TYR A 145 -13.11 2.30 -12.72
N LYS A 146 -14.42 2.22 -12.99
CA LYS A 146 -15.00 2.41 -14.34
C LYS A 146 -15.24 3.87 -14.65
N ASP A 147 -15.16 4.19 -15.95
CA ASP A 147 -15.31 5.54 -16.49
C ASP A 147 -14.33 6.56 -15.87
N THR A 148 -13.17 6.09 -15.41
CA THR A 148 -12.12 6.93 -14.83
C THR A 148 -10.85 6.95 -15.68
N VAL A 149 -10.07 8.00 -15.51
CA VAL A 149 -8.78 8.25 -16.17
C VAL A 149 -7.63 8.18 -15.15
N HIS A 150 -6.40 8.16 -15.64
CA HIS A 150 -5.22 8.31 -14.79
C HIS A 150 -5.37 9.55 -13.87
N GLU A 151 -5.00 9.43 -12.60
CA GLU A 151 -5.18 10.47 -11.57
C GLU A 151 -6.63 10.89 -11.24
N PHE A 152 -7.65 10.10 -11.57
CA PHE A 152 -9.05 10.46 -11.25
C PHE A 152 -9.31 10.78 -9.77
N ALA A 153 -8.56 10.17 -8.86
CA ALA A 153 -8.70 10.33 -7.41
C ALA A 153 -7.71 11.34 -6.79
N THR A 154 -6.89 12.01 -7.60
CA THR A 154 -5.85 12.96 -7.11
C THR A 154 -5.80 14.27 -7.88
N LEU A 155 -6.32 14.32 -9.11
CA LEU A 155 -6.40 15.54 -9.86
C LEU A 155 -7.50 16.44 -9.27
N ASP A 156 -7.15 17.66 -8.85
CA ASP A 156 -8.06 18.61 -8.17
C ASP A 156 -9.42 18.77 -8.87
N THR A 157 -9.41 18.74 -10.20
CA THR A 157 -10.63 18.89 -11.02
C THR A 157 -11.59 17.70 -10.94
N LEU A 158 -11.08 16.51 -10.57
CA LEU A 158 -11.81 15.24 -10.51
C LEU A 158 -12.13 14.80 -9.08
N LEU A 159 -11.55 15.43 -8.05
CA LEU A 159 -11.75 15.05 -6.63
C LEU A 159 -13.22 15.08 -6.17
N LYS A 160 -14.08 15.85 -6.84
CA LYS A 160 -15.51 15.93 -6.53
C LYS A 160 -16.36 14.86 -7.22
N THR A 161 -15.74 14.01 -8.05
CA THR A 161 -16.44 12.91 -8.71
C THR A 161 -16.80 11.82 -7.69
N PRO A 162 -17.92 11.10 -7.87
CA PRO A 162 -18.27 9.98 -7.01
C PRO A 162 -17.18 8.91 -6.96
N GLN A 163 -16.50 8.65 -8.08
CA GLN A 163 -15.43 7.68 -8.18
C GLN A 163 -14.22 8.06 -7.33
N ALA A 164 -13.80 9.33 -7.36
CA ALA A 164 -12.69 9.81 -6.53
C ALA A 164 -13.00 9.65 -5.04
N GLN A 165 -14.22 10.00 -4.63
CA GLN A 165 -14.66 9.88 -3.23
C GLN A 165 -14.73 8.42 -2.79
N ALA A 166 -15.33 7.55 -3.61
CA ALA A 166 -15.36 6.11 -3.35
C ALA A 166 -13.95 5.53 -3.25
N SER A 167 -13.02 5.94 -4.11
CA SER A 167 -11.63 5.51 -4.05
C SER A 167 -10.95 5.87 -2.73
N ALA A 168 -11.17 7.07 -2.22
CA ALA A 168 -10.62 7.46 -0.92
C ALA A 168 -11.21 6.62 0.23
N GLU A 169 -12.52 6.36 0.20
CA GLU A 169 -13.21 5.54 1.21
C GLU A 169 -12.74 4.08 1.19
N ASP A 170 -12.67 3.46 0.01
CA ASP A 170 -12.25 2.07 -0.17
C ASP A 170 -10.80 1.87 0.29
N ILE A 171 -9.90 2.80 -0.06
CA ILE A 171 -8.51 2.79 0.41
C ILE A 171 -8.46 2.91 1.94
N ALA A 172 -9.20 3.85 2.53
CA ALA A 172 -9.20 4.05 3.97
C ALA A 172 -9.70 2.81 4.71
N ILE A 173 -10.77 2.17 4.23
CA ILE A 173 -11.32 0.93 4.81
C ILE A 173 -10.26 -0.17 4.77
N TRP A 174 -9.64 -0.40 3.61
CA TRP A 174 -8.64 -1.45 3.46
C TRP A 174 -7.41 -1.21 4.35
N VAL A 175 -6.89 0.02 4.39
CA VAL A 175 -5.74 0.38 5.24
C VAL A 175 -6.04 0.15 6.73
N ILE A 176 -7.24 0.52 7.20
CA ILE A 176 -7.65 0.30 8.58
C ILE A 176 -7.72 -1.21 8.90
N GLN A 177 -8.23 -2.01 7.97
CA GLN A 177 -8.29 -3.46 8.11
C GLN A 177 -6.89 -4.08 8.22
N GLU A 178 -5.96 -3.70 7.34
CA GLU A 178 -4.58 -4.21 7.35
C GLU A 178 -3.82 -3.87 8.63
N ILE A 179 -3.98 -2.64 9.12
CA ILE A 179 -3.39 -2.20 10.39
C ILE A 179 -3.97 -3.02 11.55
N HIS A 180 -5.28 -3.28 11.54
CA HIS A 180 -5.94 -4.07 12.58
C HIS A 180 -5.48 -5.54 12.57
N LEU A 181 -5.47 -6.19 11.41
CA LEU A 181 -4.99 -7.56 11.22
C LEU A 181 -3.56 -7.71 11.73
N THR A 182 -2.65 -6.83 11.31
CA THR A 182 -1.25 -6.88 11.73
C THR A 182 -1.09 -6.67 13.25
N SER A 183 -1.87 -5.77 13.84
CA SER A 183 -1.85 -5.52 15.29
C SER A 183 -2.35 -6.74 16.08
N SER A 184 -3.37 -7.43 15.56
CA SER A 184 -3.91 -8.65 16.17
C SER A 184 -2.92 -9.82 16.11
N GLU A 185 -2.25 -10.04 14.97
CA GLU A 185 -1.22 -11.07 14.82
C GLU A 185 -0.03 -10.83 15.75
N ALA A 186 0.40 -9.56 15.85
CA ALA A 186 1.45 -9.18 16.78
C ALA A 186 1.01 -9.43 18.23
N SER A 187 -0.27 -9.26 18.58
CA SER A 187 -0.76 -9.56 19.92
C SER A 187 -0.80 -11.07 20.20
N LEU A 188 -1.21 -11.88 19.22
CA LEU A 188 -1.26 -13.35 19.32
C LEU A 188 0.13 -13.99 19.40
N ALA A 189 1.09 -13.51 18.61
CA ALA A 189 2.46 -14.05 18.59
C ALA A 189 3.21 -13.85 19.92
N TYR A 190 2.74 -12.94 20.78
CA TYR A 190 3.34 -12.63 22.09
C TYR A 190 2.47 -13.06 23.27
N MET A 191 1.39 -13.84 23.06
CA MET A 191 0.69 -14.48 24.18
C MET A 191 1.64 -15.48 24.85
N PRO A 192 1.89 -15.38 26.18
CA PRO A 192 2.69 -16.38 26.87
C PRO A 192 2.02 -17.76 26.74
N PRO A 193 2.80 -18.86 26.67
CA PRO A 193 2.23 -20.19 26.67
C PRO A 193 1.34 -20.36 27.91
N ILE A 194 0.15 -20.94 27.70
CA ILE A 194 -0.78 -21.26 28.79
C ILE A 194 0.01 -22.14 29.77
N PRO A 195 0.17 -21.75 31.05
CA PRO A 195 0.83 -22.61 32.02
C PRO A 195 0.09 -23.94 32.08
N GLU A 196 0.80 -25.06 31.94
CA GLU A 196 0.28 -26.45 32.01
C GLU A 196 -0.45 -26.79 33.35
N ALA A 197 -0.61 -25.82 34.26
CA ALA A 197 -1.18 -26.01 35.58
C ALA A 197 -2.69 -25.67 35.68
N LEU A 198 -3.47 -25.75 34.60
CA LEU A 198 -4.94 -25.59 34.65
C LEU A 198 -5.71 -26.66 33.86
N GLU A 199 -5.17 -27.86 33.71
CA GLU A 199 -6.03 -29.04 33.59
C GLU A 199 -6.73 -29.28 34.94
N GLY A 200 -7.96 -28.78 35.08
CA GLY A 200 -8.84 -29.24 36.16
C GLY A 200 -9.60 -28.21 36.99
N LYS A 201 -9.81 -26.97 36.53
CA LYS A 201 -10.82 -26.09 37.16
C LYS A 201 -11.72 -25.44 36.13
N SER A 202 -12.97 -25.91 36.10
CA SER A 202 -14.07 -25.31 35.36
C SER A 202 -14.39 -23.92 35.90
N SER A 203 -14.14 -22.90 35.10
CA SER A 203 -14.93 -21.66 34.97
C SER A 203 -14.01 -20.60 34.37
N TYR A 204 -14.14 -20.38 33.07
CA TYR A 204 -13.43 -19.34 32.32
C TYR A 204 -14.19 -18.01 32.40
N GLY A 205 -14.74 -17.67 33.58
CA GLY A 205 -15.68 -16.55 33.76
C GLY A 205 -15.09 -15.28 34.39
N ASP A 206 -14.06 -15.38 35.23
CA ASP A 206 -13.81 -14.29 36.21
C ASP A 206 -12.42 -13.61 36.11
N LEU A 207 -11.66 -13.80 35.03
CA LEU A 207 -10.30 -13.20 34.90
C LEU A 207 -10.18 -12.01 33.94
N LEU A 208 -11.29 -11.54 33.36
CA LEU A 208 -11.30 -10.35 32.52
C LEU A 208 -12.14 -9.25 33.18
N GLY A 209 -11.50 -8.43 34.02
CA GLY A 209 -12.06 -7.18 34.53
C GLY A 209 -12.23 -6.12 33.45
N TYR A 210 -13.09 -6.37 32.46
CA TYR A 210 -13.59 -5.34 31.56
C TYR A 210 -14.79 -4.64 32.21
N GLY A 211 -14.55 -3.46 32.78
CA GLY A 211 -15.62 -2.53 33.11
C GLY A 211 -16.36 -2.12 31.84
N SER A 212 -17.65 -2.44 31.77
CA SER A 212 -18.57 -1.99 30.74
C SER A 212 -18.89 -0.50 30.91
N GLY A 213 -18.05 0.36 30.30
CA GLY A 213 -18.38 1.76 30.06
C GLY A 213 -18.81 1.95 28.59
N PRO A 214 -19.80 2.82 28.29
CA PRO A 214 -20.20 3.05 26.91
C PRO A 214 -19.06 3.74 26.15
N ILE A 215 -18.44 3.02 25.21
CA ILE A 215 -17.50 3.60 24.25
C ILE A 215 -18.33 4.47 23.31
N ARG A 216 -18.32 5.79 23.54
CA ARG A 216 -18.78 6.75 22.54
C ARG A 216 -17.82 6.68 21.35
N SER A 217 -18.26 6.10 20.25
CA SER A 217 -17.58 6.17 18.96
C SER A 217 -17.71 7.57 18.38
N SER A 218 -16.77 8.46 18.73
CA SER A 218 -16.50 9.63 17.90
C SER A 218 -15.50 9.20 16.83
N VAL A 219 -15.99 8.54 15.79
CA VAL A 219 -15.25 8.41 14.53
C VAL A 219 -15.15 9.82 13.95
N PRO A 220 -13.94 10.40 13.78
CA PRO A 220 -13.82 11.64 13.04
C PRO A 220 -14.35 11.39 11.63
N CYS A 221 -15.24 12.26 11.15
CA CYS A 221 -15.76 12.22 9.79
C CYS A 221 -14.60 12.07 8.80
N ALA A 222 -14.71 11.15 7.83
CA ALA A 222 -13.71 10.89 6.79
C ALA A 222 -13.17 12.17 6.12
N ASN A 223 -13.96 13.25 6.13
CA ASN A 223 -13.58 14.57 5.64
C ASN A 223 -12.38 15.21 6.37
N GLN A 224 -12.15 14.93 7.66
CA GLN A 224 -11.00 15.51 8.40
C GLN A 224 -9.66 14.82 8.10
N LEU A 225 -9.67 13.60 7.54
CA LEU A 225 -8.45 12.93 7.09
C LEU A 225 -7.93 13.51 5.76
N LEU A 226 -8.83 14.14 4.98
CA LEU A 226 -8.56 14.64 3.63
C LEU A 226 -7.97 16.06 3.60
N ASP A 227 -8.16 16.85 4.66
CA ASP A 227 -7.81 18.27 4.71
C ASP A 227 -6.29 18.58 4.81
N HIS A 228 -5.42 17.56 4.86
CA HIS A 228 -3.98 17.75 5.12
C HIS A 228 -2.99 17.22 4.06
N LEU A 229 -3.44 16.78 2.87
CA LEU A 229 -2.54 16.11 1.93
C LEU A 229 -2.66 16.61 0.49
N TRP A 230 -2.11 17.78 0.15
CA TRP A 230 -2.04 18.19 -1.26
C TRP A 230 -0.81 19.05 -1.55
N HIS A 231 0.28 18.42 -2.01
CA HIS A 231 1.15 18.92 -3.08
C HIS A 231 2.08 17.81 -3.62
N ILE A 232 2.00 17.61 -4.94
CA ILE A 232 2.97 17.07 -5.91
C ILE A 232 3.86 15.91 -5.44
N ALA A 233 3.64 14.73 -6.04
CA ALA A 233 4.55 13.57 -6.07
C ALA A 233 5.20 13.24 -4.70
N GLY A 234 4.39 12.91 -3.69
CA GLY A 234 4.86 12.56 -2.36
C GLY A 234 4.38 11.19 -1.90
N ILE A 235 5.24 10.46 -1.18
CA ILE A 235 4.87 9.28 -0.41
C ILE A 235 4.14 9.75 0.84
N ALA A 236 2.97 9.17 1.14
CA ALA A 236 2.31 9.39 2.43
C ALA A 236 2.58 8.19 3.36
N ILE A 237 3.15 8.46 4.55
CA ILE A 237 3.36 7.47 5.61
C ILE A 237 2.31 7.68 6.70
N TYR A 238 1.48 6.66 6.96
CA TYR A 238 0.49 6.69 8.04
C TYR A 238 1.00 5.94 9.29
N SER A 239 0.76 6.50 10.48
CA SER A 239 1.02 5.85 11.77
C SER A 239 -0.23 5.83 12.66
N ALA A 240 -0.53 4.68 13.27
CA ALA A 240 -1.79 4.41 13.98
C ALA A 240 -1.77 4.73 15.49
N LEU A 241 -1.32 5.92 15.89
CA LEU A 241 -1.48 6.42 17.26
C LEU A 241 -1.95 7.89 17.24
N PRO A 242 -2.86 8.29 18.15
CA PRO A 242 -3.37 9.66 18.16
C PRO A 242 -2.22 10.58 18.55
N LEU A 243 -1.83 11.49 17.65
CA LEU A 243 -0.80 12.55 17.77
C LEU A 243 0.59 12.31 17.15
N ALA A 244 0.75 11.47 16.11
CA ALA A 244 2.05 11.37 15.42
C ALA A 244 2.01 11.98 14.01
N ARG A 245 2.89 12.97 13.80
CA ARG A 245 3.10 13.75 12.57
C ARG A 245 3.20 12.89 11.31
N ILE A 246 2.59 13.41 10.24
CA ILE A 246 2.86 13.08 8.84
C ILE A 246 4.25 13.66 8.51
N GLU A 247 5.20 12.83 8.07
CA GLU A 247 6.44 13.29 7.47
C GLU A 247 6.38 13.00 5.97
N ILE A 248 6.45 14.07 5.18
CA ILE A 248 6.67 14.05 3.73
C ILE A 248 8.18 13.92 3.54
N ILE A 249 8.66 12.88 2.86
CA ILE A 249 10.04 12.78 2.37
C ILE A 249 10.04 13.12 0.89
#